data_AF-A0A529LCS3-F1
#
_entry.id   AF-A0A529LCS3-F1
#
_cell.length_a   1.000
_cell.length_b   1.000
_cell.length_c   1.000
_cell.angle_alpha   90.00
_cell.angle_beta   90.00
_cell.angle_gamma   90.00
#
_symmetry.space_group_name_H-M   'P 1'
#
loop_
_entity.id
_entity.type
_entity.pdbx_description
1 polymer ?
#
loop_
_entity_poly.entity_id
_entity_poly.type
_entity_poly.pdbx_seq_one_letter_code
_entity_poly.pdbx_strand_id
1 'polypeptide(L)'
;SGGRLAPPDKPSIAVLPFQNMSGDPEQEYFGDGIAEDIITALSKLRGFFVIARNSSFAYKGKAPDIRQVTRELGVRYVLEGSVRKAGERLRVTG
;
A
#
# COMPACT_ATOMS: atom_id res chain seq x y z
N SER A 1 27.32 -2.20 -31.64
CA SER A 1 27.36 -1.62 -30.28
C SER A 1 26.22 -0.61 -30.15
N GLY A 2 25.11 -0.99 -29.53
CA GLY A 2 23.98 -0.11 -29.27
C GLY A 2 23.58 -0.26 -27.82
N GLY A 3 24.06 0.66 -26.97
CA GLY A 3 23.74 0.64 -25.55
C GLY A 3 22.24 0.81 -25.37
N ARG A 4 21.56 -0.22 -24.83
CA ARG A 4 20.25 -0.02 -24.22
C ARG A 4 20.47 0.89 -23.02
N LEU A 5 20.13 2.17 -23.15
CA LEU A 5 19.84 2.97 -21.98
C LEU A 5 18.51 2.43 -21.42
N ALA A 6 18.62 1.41 -20.57
CA ALA A 6 17.48 1.03 -19.75
C ALA A 6 17.16 2.24 -18.86
N PRO A 7 15.89 2.71 -18.81
CA PRO A 7 15.56 3.74 -17.84
C PRO A 7 15.90 3.18 -16.46
N PRO A 8 16.35 4.00 -15.49
CA PRO A 8 16.16 3.61 -14.12
C PRO A 8 14.65 3.62 -13.88
N ASP A 9 13.98 2.50 -14.20
CA ASP A 9 12.58 2.31 -13.86
C ASP A 9 12.52 2.27 -12.35
N LYS A 10 12.20 3.43 -11.78
CA LYS A 10 12.02 3.60 -10.34
C LYS A 10 11.08 2.50 -9.87
N PRO A 11 11.43 1.72 -8.84
CA PRO A 11 10.52 0.71 -8.30
C PRO A 11 9.15 1.34 -8.03
N SER A 12 8.11 0.77 -8.65
CA SER A 12 6.74 1.21 -8.47
C SER A 12 6.06 0.44 -7.34
N ILE A 13 5.34 1.15 -6.49
CA ILE A 13 4.70 0.59 -5.29
C ILE A 13 3.27 1.11 -5.11
N ALA A 14 2.36 0.19 -4.82
CA ALA A 14 1.05 0.50 -4.26
C ALA A 14 1.03 0.13 -2.77
N VAL A 15 0.34 0.93 -1.97
CA VAL A 15 0.11 0.66 -0.54
C VAL A 15 -1.38 0.54 -0.34
N LEU A 16 -1.85 -0.68 -0.07
CA LEU A 16 -3.27 -0.94 0.13
C LEU A 16 -3.68 -0.54 1.55
N PRO A 17 -4.97 -0.19 1.78
CA PRO A 17 -5.49 0.01 3.13
C PRO A 17 -5.24 -1.23 4.00
N PHE A 18 -4.71 -1.02 5.20
CA PHE A 18 -4.44 -2.13 6.11
C PHE A 18 -5.76 -2.69 6.64
N GLN A 19 -5.91 -4.01 6.61
CA GLN A 19 -7.12 -4.69 7.04
C GLN A 19 -7.33 -4.54 8.56
N ASN A 20 -8.52 -4.13 8.97
CA ASN A 20 -8.91 -4.13 10.35
C ASN A 20 -9.19 -5.58 10.84
N MET A 21 -8.39 -6.05 11.79
CA MET A 21 -8.54 -7.35 12.45
C MET A 21 -8.94 -7.22 13.93
N SER A 22 -9.50 -6.08 14.33
CA SER A 22 -10.06 -5.85 15.66
C SER A 22 -11.53 -6.27 15.79
N GLY A 23 -12.25 -6.44 14.67
CA GLY A 23 -13.69 -6.73 14.66
C GLY A 23 -14.59 -5.53 14.98
N ASP A 24 -14.00 -4.35 15.17
CA ASP A 24 -14.68 -3.10 15.48
C ASP A 24 -14.55 -2.13 14.29
N PRO A 25 -15.63 -1.85 13.53
CA PRO A 25 -15.61 -0.96 12.38
C PRO A 25 -15.20 0.48 12.72
N GLU A 26 -15.37 0.94 13.97
CA GLU A 26 -14.95 2.28 14.37
C GLU A 26 -13.42 2.43 14.34
N GLN A 27 -12.68 1.34 14.22
CA GLN A 27 -11.22 1.33 14.16
C GLN A 27 -10.65 1.25 12.74
N GLU A 28 -11.50 1.24 11.71
CA GLU A 28 -11.09 1.16 10.31
C GLU A 28 -10.14 2.31 9.92
N TYR A 29 -10.30 3.49 10.54
CA TYR A 29 -9.48 4.66 10.26
C TYR A 29 -7.99 4.46 10.60
N PHE A 30 -7.65 3.54 11.51
CA PHE A 30 -6.23 3.25 11.81
C PHE A 30 -5.53 2.63 10.61
N GLY A 31 -6.20 1.70 9.92
CA GLY A 31 -5.65 1.04 8.75
C GLY A 31 -5.50 2.00 7.57
N ASP A 32 -6.48 2.89 7.38
CA ASP A 32 -6.43 3.95 6.38
C ASP A 32 -5.30 4.95 6.69
N GLY A 33 -5.20 5.43 7.93
CA GLY A 33 -4.20 6.41 8.34
C GLY A 33 -2.77 5.90 8.17
N ILE A 34 -2.52 4.65 8.55
CA ILE A 34 -1.20 4.02 8.33
C ILE A 34 -0.87 3.93 6.83
N ALA A 35 -1.83 3.53 5.99
CA ALA A 35 -1.60 3.47 4.56
C ALA A 35 -1.30 4.87 3.97
N GLU A 36 -2.04 5.90 4.40
CA GLU A 36 -1.81 7.29 3.99
C GLU A 36 -0.43 7.81 4.40
N ASP A 37 -0.02 7.55 5.64
CA ASP A 37 1.29 7.97 6.16
C ASP A 37 2.42 7.31 5.37
N ILE A 38 2.30 6.03 5.04
CA ILE A 38 3.29 5.31 4.24
C ILE A 38 3.32 5.85 2.80
N ILE A 39 2.16 6.05 2.16
CA ILE A 39 2.09 6.68 0.82
C ILE A 39 2.78 8.04 0.84
N THR A 40 2.50 8.85 1.86
CA THR A 40 3.08 10.20 2.03
C THR A 40 4.59 10.13 2.22
N ALA A 41 5.06 9.21 3.06
CA ALA A 41 6.49 9.01 3.32
C ALA A 41 7.23 8.56 2.06
N LEU A 42 6.71 7.54 1.36
CA LEU A 42 7.31 7.02 0.13
C LEU A 42 7.28 8.04 -1.01
N SER A 43 6.23 8.86 -1.11
CA SER A 43 6.11 9.87 -2.17
C SER A 43 7.18 10.96 -2.06
N LYS A 44 7.75 11.18 -0.88
CA LYS A 44 8.88 12.10 -0.67
C LYS A 44 10.22 11.49 -1.10
N LEU A 45 10.30 10.17 -1.25
CA LEU A 45 11.49 9.46 -1.70
C LEU A 45 11.54 9.44 -3.22
N ARG A 46 12.50 10.16 -3.82
CA ARG A 46 12.66 10.24 -5.29
C ARG A 46 12.92 8.89 -5.97
N GLY A 47 13.25 7.86 -5.19
CA GLY A 47 13.57 6.51 -5.64
C GLY A 47 12.36 5.62 -5.94
N PHE A 48 11.14 6.01 -5.56
CA PHE A 48 9.93 5.22 -5.82
C PHE A 48 8.98 5.94 -6.78
N PHE A 49 8.24 5.16 -7.57
CA PHE A 49 7.02 5.61 -8.21
C PHE A 49 5.83 5.12 -7.37
N VAL A 50 5.19 6.03 -6.64
CA VAL A 50 4.11 5.67 -5.71
C VAL A 50 2.78 5.82 -6.40
N ILE A 51 1.94 4.79 -6.34
CA ILE A 51 0.58 4.84 -6.87
C ILE A 51 -0.28 5.80 -6.07
N ALA A 52 -1.11 6.58 -6.78
CA ALA A 52 -2.04 7.52 -6.17
C ALA A 52 -2.94 6.84 -5.13
N ARG A 53 -3.19 7.54 -4.01
CA ARG A 53 -4.02 7.07 -2.91
C ARG A 53 -5.36 6.49 -3.37
N ASN A 54 -6.09 7.21 -4.22
CA ASN A 54 -7.43 6.77 -4.66
C ASN A 54 -7.41 5.45 -5.44
N SER A 55 -6.37 5.22 -6.25
CA SER A 55 -6.20 3.95 -6.97
C SER A 55 -5.93 2.79 -6.01
N SER A 56 -5.14 3.01 -4.95
CA SER A 56 -4.88 1.99 -3.93
C SER A 56 -6.11 1.75 -3.04
N PHE A 57 -6.83 2.80 -2.68
CA PHE A 57 -8.03 2.73 -1.82
C PHE A 57 -9.25 2.13 -2.53
N ALA A 58 -9.21 1.98 -3.86
CA ALA A 58 -10.20 1.21 -4.61
C ALA A 58 -10.25 -0.28 -4.18
N TYR A 59 -9.22 -0.78 -3.48
CA TYR A 59 -9.16 -2.14 -2.94
C TYR A 59 -9.60 -2.25 -1.48
N LYS A 60 -10.05 -1.14 -0.84
CA LYS A 60 -10.53 -1.17 0.54
C LYS A 60 -11.68 -2.17 0.72
N GLY A 61 -11.62 -2.96 1.79
CA GLY A 61 -12.64 -3.96 2.10
C GLY A 61 -12.69 -5.13 1.12
N LYS A 62 -11.72 -5.23 0.20
CA LYS A 62 -11.56 -6.36 -0.71
C LYS A 62 -10.41 -7.25 -0.25
N ALA A 63 -10.45 -8.52 -0.65
CA ALA A 63 -9.34 -9.45 -0.52
C ALA A 63 -8.84 -9.84 -1.93
N PRO A 64 -8.20 -8.92 -2.66
CA PRO A 64 -7.79 -9.18 -4.04
C PRO A 64 -6.58 -10.14 -4.08
N ASP A 65 -6.43 -10.91 -5.17
CA ASP A 65 -5.15 -11.58 -5.46
C ASP A 65 -4.11 -10.49 -5.75
N ILE A 66 -3.01 -10.46 -5.01
CA ILE A 66 -1.91 -9.49 -5.19
C ILE A 66 -1.34 -9.51 -6.61
N ARG A 67 -1.36 -10.66 -7.29
CA ARG A 67 -0.95 -10.76 -8.70
C ARG A 67 -1.91 -10.01 -9.62
N GLN A 68 -3.19 -9.91 -9.26
CA GLN A 68 -4.15 -9.08 -9.99
C GLN A 68 -3.89 -7.61 -9.73
N VAL A 69 -3.71 -7.21 -8.46
CA VAL A 69 -3.42 -5.81 -8.08
C VAL A 69 -2.17 -5.29 -8.78
N THR A 70 -1.08 -6.06 -8.78
CA THR A 70 0.17 -5.69 -9.45
C THR A 70 -0.01 -5.46 -10.96
N ARG A 71 -0.81 -6.30 -11.63
CA ARG A 71 -1.13 -6.14 -13.06
C ARG A 71 -2.03 -4.93 -13.32
N GLU A 72 -3.09 -4.77 -12.54
CA GLU A 72 -4.08 -3.69 -12.72
C GLU A 72 -3.48 -2.31 -12.46
N LEU A 73 -2.63 -2.20 -11.44
CA LEU A 73 -1.97 -0.93 -11.07
C LEU A 73 -0.63 -0.72 -11.79
N GLY A 74 -0.11 -1.72 -12.51
CA GLY A 74 1.19 -1.65 -13.16
C GLY A 74 2.36 -1.48 -12.16
N VAL A 75 2.25 -2.07 -10.98
CA VAL A 75 3.26 -1.95 -9.91
C VAL A 75 4.14 -3.18 -9.77
N ARG A 76 5.40 -2.94 -9.43
CA ARG A 76 6.35 -3.99 -9.09
C ARG A 76 6.11 -4.54 -7.68
N TYR A 77 5.68 -3.68 -6.75
CA TYR A 77 5.48 -4.04 -5.35
C TYR A 77 4.09 -3.60 -4.87
N VAL A 78 3.51 -4.41 -3.98
CA VAL A 78 2.32 -4.06 -3.23
C VAL A 78 2.65 -4.25 -1.76
N LEU A 79 2.41 -3.23 -0.96
CA LEU A 79 2.41 -3.33 0.49
C LEU A 79 0.96 -3.48 0.95
N GLU A 80 0.70 -4.56 1.67
CA GLU A 80 -0.55 -4.78 2.40
C GLU A 80 -0.24 -5.22 3.82
N GLY A 81 -1.26 -5.24 4.67
CA GLY A 81 -1.09 -5.64 6.04
C GLY A 81 -2.39 -5.55 6.81
N SER A 82 -2.30 -5.70 8.12
CA SER A 82 -3.43 -5.59 9.02
C SER A 82 -3.11 -4.84 10.29
N VAL A 83 -4.14 -4.26 10.87
CA VAL A 83 -4.12 -3.57 12.15
C VAL A 83 -5.03 -4.31 13.13
N ARG A 84 -4.57 -4.47 14.36
CA ARG A 84 -5.39 -4.96 15.47
C ARG A 84 -5.14 -4.09 16.69
N LYS A 85 -6.19 -3.46 17.18
CA LYS A 85 -6.20 -2.74 18.46
C LYS A 85 -6.66 -3.70 19.56
N ALA A 86 -5.96 -3.69 20.68
CA ALA A 86 -6.35 -4.41 21.89
C ALA A 86 -6.18 -3.45 23.09
N GLY A 87 -7.29 -2.84 23.52
CA GLY A 87 -7.27 -1.73 24.48
C GLY A 87 -6.45 -0.56 23.93
N GLU A 88 -5.43 -0.14 24.67
CA GLU A 88 -4.54 0.99 24.30
C GLU A 88 -3.39 0.61 23.36
N ARG A 89 -3.31 -0.66 22.93
CA ARG A 89 -2.21 -1.14 22.07
C ARG A 89 -2.68 -1.33 20.65
N LEU A 90 -1.95 -0.77 19.70
CA LEU A 90 -2.10 -1.04 18.27
C LEU A 90 -1.00 -2.00 17.81
N ARG A 91 -1.39 -3.10 17.18
CA ARG A 91 -0.48 -4.03 16.51
C ARG A 91 -0.64 -3.89 15.01
N VAL A 92 0.48 -3.73 14.31
CA VAL A 92 0.55 -3.67 12.85
C VAL A 92 1.32 -4.89 12.36
N THR A 93 0.84 -5.53 11.30
CA THR A 93 1.55 -6.59 10.58
C THR A 93 1.51 -6.31 9.09
N GLY A 94 2.60 -6.58 8.38
CA GLY A 94 2.75 -6.40 6.93
C GLY A 94 4.04 -7.04 6.45
#